data_AF-A0A7V1ZTC4-F1
#
_entry.id   AF-A0A7V1ZTC4-F1
#
_cell.length_a   1.000
_cell.length_b   1.000
_cell.length_c   1.000
_cell.angle_alpha   90.00
_cell.angle_beta   90.00
_cell.angle_gamma   90.00
#
_symmetry.space_group_name_H-M   'P 1'
#
loop_
_entity.id
_entity.type
_entity.pdbx_description
1 polymer ?
#
loop_
_entity_poly.entity_id
_entity_poly.type
_entity_poly.pdbx_seq_one_letter_code
_entity_poly.pdbx_strand_id
1 'polypeptide(L)'
;MRDCKEIKDRLIEFIDGELESSLEKDFRSHLDECEDCRNLYARFKAVYTSAGKPEEIELSPDFMSRLEERVEKYEDEKVSLVEIWEYFTGKARPAIASLALIGAIIAGYFLGSGVAVRDYAAANAEEVTLTEYYGMDYFDLSTDLAVPEIYYEITSEEGQNE
;
A
#
# COMPACT_ATOMS: atom_id res chain seq x y z
N MET A 1 -28.40 -11.05 -32.40
CA MET A 1 -27.47 -11.99 -33.05
C MET A 1 -26.24 -12.08 -32.18
N ARG A 2 -26.24 -13.04 -31.26
CA ARG A 2 -25.05 -13.35 -30.45
C ARG A 2 -24.17 -14.34 -31.16
N ASP A 3 -22.88 -14.28 -30.90
CA ASP A 3 -21.90 -15.23 -31.41
C ASP A 3 -21.91 -16.52 -30.58
N CYS A 4 -21.56 -17.63 -31.24
CA CYS A 4 -21.59 -18.96 -30.62
C CYS A 4 -20.66 -19.07 -29.40
N LYS A 5 -19.67 -18.17 -29.27
CA LYS A 5 -18.77 -18.13 -28.12
C LYS A 5 -19.50 -17.65 -26.88
N GLU A 6 -20.23 -16.53 -26.98
CA GLU A 6 -21.00 -16.00 -25.86
C GLU A 6 -22.05 -17.01 -25.35
N ILE A 7 -22.68 -17.75 -26.27
CA ILE A 7 -23.61 -18.82 -25.94
C ILE A 7 -22.96 -19.93 -25.13
N LYS A 8 -21.73 -20.33 -25.48
CA LYS A 8 -20.97 -21.36 -24.76
C LYS A 8 -20.56 -20.90 -23.38
N ASP A 9 -20.08 -19.67 -23.27
CA ASP A 9 -19.57 -19.11 -22.01
C ASP A 9 -20.67 -18.95 -20.97
N ARG A 10 -21.88 -18.59 -21.40
CA ARG A 10 -23.04 -18.34 -20.51
C ARG A 10 -24.13 -19.42 -20.59
N LEU A 11 -23.81 -20.60 -21.12
CA LEU A 11 -24.78 -21.68 -21.28
C LEU A 11 -25.34 -22.17 -19.94
N ILE A 12 -24.51 -22.19 -18.90
CA ILE A 12 -24.88 -22.65 -17.56
C ILE A 12 -25.84 -21.65 -16.92
N GLU A 13 -25.52 -20.35 -16.95
CA GLU A 13 -26.41 -19.27 -16.49
C GLU A 13 -27.80 -19.35 -17.15
N PHE A 14 -27.85 -19.72 -18.44
CA PHE A 14 -29.11 -19.95 -19.15
C PHE A 14 -29.89 -21.17 -18.66
N ILE A 15 -29.21 -22.26 -18.31
CA ILE A 15 -29.83 -23.48 -17.81
C ILE A 15 -30.36 -23.28 -16.38
N ASP A 16 -29.61 -22.56 -15.55
CA ASP A 16 -29.97 -22.26 -14.16
C ASP A 16 -30.98 -21.10 -14.03
N GLY A 17 -31.25 -20.38 -15.13
CA GLY A 17 -32.26 -19.31 -15.16
C GLY A 17 -31.76 -17.97 -14.58
N GLU A 18 -30.45 -17.78 -14.52
CA GLU A 18 -29.79 -16.59 -13.95
C GLU A 18 -29.54 -15.48 -14.99
N LEU A 19 -29.85 -15.72 -16.27
CA LEU A 19 -29.71 -14.71 -17.32
C LEU A 19 -30.78 -13.61 -17.21
N GLU A 20 -30.37 -12.38 -17.47
CA GLU A 20 -31.30 -11.25 -17.60
C GLU A 20 -32.31 -11.48 -18.74
N SER A 21 -33.54 -11.00 -18.58
CA SER A 21 -34.65 -11.26 -19.51
C SER A 21 -34.40 -10.77 -20.94
N SER A 22 -33.65 -9.67 -21.10
CA SER A 22 -33.19 -9.16 -22.40
C SER A 22 -32.25 -10.16 -23.08
N LEU A 23 -31.33 -10.73 -22.30
CA LEU A 23 -30.32 -11.65 -22.79
C LEU A 23 -30.91 -13.03 -23.12
N GLU A 24 -31.92 -13.45 -22.38
CA GLU A 24 -32.59 -14.73 -22.57
C GLU A 24 -33.25 -14.83 -23.95
N LYS A 25 -33.89 -13.75 -24.41
CA LYS A 25 -34.56 -13.71 -25.71
C LYS A 25 -33.58 -13.89 -26.87
N ASP A 26 -32.44 -13.21 -26.80
CA ASP A 26 -31.38 -13.32 -27.81
C ASP A 26 -30.73 -14.72 -27.80
N PHE A 27 -30.58 -15.32 -26.62
CA PHE A 27 -30.13 -16.70 -26.46
C PHE A 27 -31.06 -17.68 -27.17
N ARG A 28 -32.38 -17.56 -26.93
CA ARG A 28 -33.40 -18.40 -27.58
C ARG A 28 -33.37 -18.24 -29.10
N SER A 29 -33.32 -17.00 -29.59
CA SER A 29 -33.21 -16.71 -31.02
C SER A 29 -31.99 -17.38 -31.66
N HIS A 30 -30.83 -17.36 -30.98
CA HIS A 30 -29.63 -18.00 -31.49
C HIS A 30 -29.75 -19.54 -31.51
N LEU A 31 -30.33 -20.15 -30.48
CA LEU A 31 -30.55 -21.60 -30.44
C LEU A 31 -31.51 -22.07 -31.56
N ASP A 32 -32.43 -21.21 -31.99
CA ASP A 32 -33.36 -21.47 -33.10
C ASP A 32 -32.66 -21.41 -34.48
N GLU A 33 -31.56 -20.67 -34.59
CA GLU A 33 -30.82 -20.48 -35.85
C GLU A 33 -29.55 -21.36 -35.95
N CYS A 34 -28.89 -21.65 -34.83
CA CYS A 34 -27.60 -22.36 -34.81
C CYS A 34 -27.74 -23.80 -34.31
N GLU A 35 -27.53 -24.76 -35.22
CA GLU A 35 -27.59 -26.20 -34.91
C GLU A 35 -26.52 -26.63 -33.88
N ASP A 36 -25.29 -26.12 -34.00
CA ASP A 36 -24.20 -26.47 -33.09
C ASP A 36 -24.51 -26.07 -31.64
N CYS A 37 -24.99 -24.85 -31.43
CA CYS A 37 -25.36 -24.34 -30.12
C CYS A 37 -26.59 -25.07 -29.55
N ARG A 38 -27.56 -25.44 -30.40
CA ARG A 38 -28.70 -26.26 -30.00
C ARG A 38 -28.28 -27.65 -29.52
N ASN A 39 -27.38 -28.30 -30.26
CA ASN A 39 -26.84 -29.61 -29.89
C ASN A 39 -26.05 -29.54 -28.58
N LEU A 40 -25.26 -28.48 -28.40
CA LEU A 40 -24.56 -28.23 -27.15
C LEU A 40 -25.54 -28.07 -25.97
N TYR A 41 -26.53 -27.21 -26.12
CA TYR A 41 -27.58 -27.00 -25.12
C TYR A 41 -28.29 -28.31 -24.77
N ALA A 42 -28.68 -29.11 -25.77
CA ALA A 42 -29.35 -30.40 -25.54
C ALA A 42 -28.47 -31.37 -24.71
N ARG A 43 -27.17 -31.43 -25.00
CA ARG A 43 -26.22 -32.28 -24.25
C ARG A 43 -26.08 -31.82 -22.79
N PHE A 44 -25.91 -30.53 -22.57
CA PHE A 44 -25.80 -29.98 -21.21
C PHE A 44 -27.11 -30.15 -20.43
N LYS A 45 -28.25 -29.88 -21.06
CA LYS A 45 -29.57 -30.07 -20.45
C LYS A 45 -29.81 -31.53 -20.07
N ALA A 46 -29.40 -32.49 -20.91
CA ALA A 46 -29.50 -33.91 -20.58
C ALA A 46 -28.71 -34.24 -19.31
N VAL A 47 -27.45 -33.78 -19.19
CA VAL A 47 -26.63 -33.95 -17.99
C VAL A 47 -27.30 -33.30 -16.77
N TYR A 48 -27.73 -32.05 -16.89
CA TYR A 48 -28.38 -31.31 -15.81
C TYR A 48 -29.65 -32.02 -15.31
N THR A 49 -30.50 -32.50 -16.21
CA THR A 49 -31.70 -33.25 -15.82
C THR A 49 -31.39 -34.63 -15.24
N SER A 50 -30.27 -35.26 -15.65
CA SER A 50 -29.85 -36.57 -15.13
C SER A 50 -29.30 -36.50 -13.71
N ALA A 51 -28.77 -35.35 -13.30
CA ALA A 51 -28.27 -35.13 -11.94
C ALA A 51 -29.40 -35.15 -10.88
N GLY A 52 -30.66 -35.04 -11.32
CA GLY A 52 -31.82 -35.00 -10.44
C GLY A 52 -31.91 -33.68 -9.68
N LYS A 53 -33.09 -33.39 -9.10
CA LYS A 53 -33.18 -32.31 -8.12
C LYS A 53 -32.52 -32.80 -6.83
N PRO A 54 -31.59 -32.04 -6.23
CA PRO A 54 -31.10 -32.39 -4.90
C PRO A 54 -32.30 -32.46 -3.96
N GLU A 55 -32.33 -33.47 -3.10
CA GLU A 55 -33.32 -33.56 -2.04
C GLU A 55 -33.20 -32.29 -1.18
N GLU A 56 -34.33 -31.66 -0.88
CA GLU A 56 -34.35 -30.48 -0.02
C GLU A 56 -34.09 -30.96 1.41
N ILE A 57 -32.83 -30.85 1.84
CA ILE A 57 -32.40 -31.28 3.18
C ILE A 57 -32.77 -30.18 4.15
N GLU A 58 -33.61 -30.50 5.13
CA GLU A 58 -33.84 -29.60 6.27
C GLU A 58 -32.53 -29.44 7.06
N LEU A 59 -32.08 -28.19 7.21
CA LEU A 59 -30.91 -27.88 8.03
C LEU A 59 -31.18 -28.26 9.49
N SER A 60 -30.17 -28.81 10.17
CA SER A 60 -30.27 -29.04 11.61
C SER A 60 -30.51 -27.71 12.34
N PRO A 61 -31.32 -27.67 13.41
CA PRO A 61 -31.62 -26.43 14.15
C PRO A 61 -30.38 -25.63 14.56
N ASP A 62 -29.28 -26.32 14.90
CA ASP A 62 -28.02 -25.69 15.35
C ASP A 62 -27.02 -25.41 14.21
N PHE A 63 -27.41 -25.58 12.93
CA PHE A 63 -26.50 -25.40 11.80
C PHE A 63 -25.94 -23.99 11.75
N MET A 64 -26.80 -22.98 11.91
CA MET A 64 -26.41 -21.58 11.88
C MET A 64 -25.48 -21.24 13.04
N SER A 65 -25.79 -21.69 14.25
CA SER A 65 -24.94 -21.45 15.43
C SER A 65 -23.55 -22.09 15.28
N ARG A 66 -23.46 -23.31 14.73
CA ARG A 66 -22.17 -23.96 14.45
C ARG A 66 -21.40 -23.30 13.31
N LEU A 67 -22.10 -22.72 12.34
CA LEU A 67 -21.50 -21.97 11.24
C LEU A 67 -20.91 -20.66 11.77
N GLU A 68 -21.67 -19.90 12.55
CA GLU A 68 -21.26 -18.66 13.20
C GLU A 68 -20.01 -18.87 14.05
N GLU A 69 -20.03 -19.85 14.96
CA GLU A 69 -18.86 -20.19 15.80
C GLU A 69 -17.61 -20.50 14.96
N ARG A 70 -17.79 -21.19 13.83
CA ARG A 70 -16.69 -21.53 12.94
C ARG A 70 -16.16 -20.31 12.18
N VAL A 71 -17.03 -19.40 11.75
CA VAL A 71 -16.65 -18.14 11.08
C VAL A 71 -15.90 -17.24 12.06
N GLU A 72 -16.42 -17.02 13.27
CA GLU A 72 -15.76 -16.21 14.31
C GLU A 72 -14.35 -16.72 14.61
N LYS A 73 -14.18 -18.04 14.73
CA LYS A 73 -12.86 -18.64 14.94
C LYS A 73 -11.86 -18.33 13.82
N TYR A 74 -12.31 -18.22 12.57
CA TYR A 74 -11.44 -17.85 11.45
C TYR A 74 -11.16 -16.34 11.38
N GLU A 75 -12.06 -15.52 11.93
CA GLU A 75 -11.87 -14.07 12.02
C GLU A 75 -10.92 -13.70 13.17
N ASP A 76 -11.01 -14.38 14.31
CA ASP A 76 -10.10 -14.20 15.45
C ASP A 76 -8.65 -14.64 15.14
N GLU A 77 -8.46 -15.63 14.25
CA GLU A 77 -7.13 -16.06 13.83
C GLU A 77 -6.44 -15.03 12.90
N LYS A 78 -7.21 -14.09 12.33
CA LYS A 78 -6.65 -12.90 11.64
C LYS A 78 -6.37 -11.82 12.67
N VAL A 79 -5.33 -12.05 13.47
CA VAL A 79 -4.85 -11.08 14.46
C VAL A 79 -4.74 -9.70 13.81
N SER A 80 -5.58 -8.82 14.31
CA SER A 80 -5.84 -7.50 13.82
C SER A 80 -4.58 -6.63 13.95
N LEU A 81 -3.86 -6.44 12.84
CA LEU A 81 -2.84 -5.38 12.74
C LEU A 81 -3.42 -4.00 13.11
N VAL A 82 -4.75 -3.85 13.06
CA VAL A 82 -5.50 -2.64 13.47
C VAL A 82 -5.54 -2.49 14.99
N GLU A 83 -5.69 -3.57 15.78
CA GLU A 83 -5.70 -3.51 17.25
C GLU A 83 -4.32 -3.12 17.82
N ILE A 84 -3.24 -3.60 17.19
CA ILE A 84 -1.88 -3.16 17.53
C ILE A 84 -1.73 -1.66 17.21
N TRP A 85 -2.28 -1.19 16.10
CA TRP A 85 -2.19 0.21 15.67
C TRP A 85 -3.01 1.17 16.57
N GLU A 86 -4.17 0.74 17.08
CA GLU A 86 -4.96 1.50 18.07
C GLU A 86 -4.28 1.56 19.46
N TYR A 87 -3.61 0.50 19.88
CA TYR A 87 -2.85 0.47 21.13
C TYR A 87 -1.68 1.47 21.12
N PHE A 88 -0.94 1.55 20.02
CA PHE A 88 0.19 2.49 19.88
C PHE A 88 -0.25 3.96 19.70
N THR A 89 -1.44 4.23 19.15
CA THR A 89 -1.91 5.61 18.90
C THR A 89 -2.61 6.28 20.10
N GLY A 90 -3.12 5.50 21.06
CA GLY A 90 -3.86 6.04 22.21
C GLY A 90 -3.02 6.54 23.39
N LYS A 91 -1.89 5.88 23.73
CA LYS A 91 -1.13 6.16 24.97
C LYS A 91 0.38 6.40 24.79
N ALA A 92 0.95 6.14 23.61
CA ALA A 92 2.40 6.24 23.37
C ALA A 92 2.82 7.46 22.49
N ARG A 93 1.97 8.47 22.37
CA ARG A 93 2.18 9.65 21.50
C ARG A 93 3.55 10.35 21.65
N PRO A 94 4.14 10.58 22.84
CA PRO A 94 5.44 11.26 22.91
C PRO A 94 6.65 10.33 22.65
N ALA A 95 6.53 9.03 22.91
CA ALA A 95 7.65 8.08 22.78
C ALA A 95 7.86 7.59 21.34
N ILE A 96 6.79 7.54 20.54
CA ILE A 96 6.89 7.16 19.12
C ILE A 96 7.45 8.32 18.30
N ALA A 97 7.11 9.56 18.63
CA ALA A 97 7.63 10.75 17.92
C ALA A 97 9.17 10.87 18.03
N SER A 98 9.74 10.56 19.20
CA SER A 98 11.19 10.57 19.39
C SER A 98 11.89 9.44 18.63
N LEU A 99 11.34 8.22 18.64
CA LEU A 99 11.89 7.10 17.85
C LEU A 99 11.77 7.33 16.34
N ALA A 100 10.68 7.94 15.87
CA ALA A 100 10.51 8.31 14.48
C ALA A 100 11.52 9.39 14.04
N LEU A 101 11.78 10.39 14.89
CA LEU A 101 12.83 11.39 14.63
C LEU A 101 14.22 10.76 14.56
N ILE A 102 14.57 9.89 15.50
CA ILE A 102 15.86 9.18 15.50
C ILE A 102 15.98 8.31 14.25
N GLY A 103 14.93 7.57 13.90
CA GLY A 103 14.88 6.74 12.69
C GLY A 103 15.03 7.58 11.41
N ALA A 104 14.38 8.75 11.33
CA ALA A 104 14.51 9.66 10.20
C ALA A 104 15.91 10.24 10.07
N ILE A 105 16.58 10.56 11.17
CA ILE A 105 17.98 11.05 11.18
C ILE A 105 18.92 9.95 10.69
N ILE A 106 18.77 8.71 11.16
CA ILE A 106 19.60 7.57 10.73
C ILE A 106 19.37 7.25 9.24
N ALA A 107 18.10 7.22 8.81
CA ALA A 107 17.75 7.00 7.41
C ALA A 107 18.29 8.13 6.52
N GLY A 108 18.18 9.38 6.97
CA GLY A 108 18.73 10.55 6.30
C GLY A 108 20.26 10.50 6.20
N TYR A 109 20.95 10.06 7.24
CA TYR A 109 22.40 9.86 7.22
C TYR A 109 22.83 8.81 6.18
N PHE A 110 22.15 7.66 6.15
CA PHE A 110 22.45 6.61 5.20
C PHE A 110 22.14 7.02 3.75
N LEU A 111 21.00 7.66 3.50
CA LEU A 111 20.62 8.15 2.17
C LEU A 111 21.53 9.29 1.70
N GLY A 112 21.86 10.22 2.60
CA GLY A 112 22.70 11.38 2.31
C GLY A 112 24.15 11.01 2.02
N SER A 113 24.71 10.04 2.75
CA SER A 113 26.09 9.58 2.52
C SER A 113 26.30 8.96 1.12
N GLY A 114 25.29 8.30 0.57
CA GLY A 114 25.34 7.73 -0.78
C GLY A 114 25.15 8.74 -1.90
N VAL A 115 24.29 9.75 -1.70
CA VAL A 115 24.02 10.81 -2.70
C VAL A 115 25.12 11.87 -2.72
N ALA A 116 25.64 12.27 -1.56
CA ALA A 116 26.71 13.26 -1.46
C ALA A 116 27.98 12.82 -2.22
N VAL A 117 28.39 11.56 -2.12
CA VAL A 117 29.58 11.08 -2.85
C VAL A 117 29.33 11.02 -4.36
N ARG A 118 28.11 10.70 -4.81
CA ARG A 118 27.77 10.59 -6.23
C ARG A 118 27.64 11.96 -6.91
N ASP A 119 27.06 12.94 -6.22
CA ASP A 119 26.91 14.30 -6.74
C ASP A 119 28.22 15.11 -6.60
N TYR A 120 29.03 14.89 -5.56
CA TYR A 120 30.38 15.48 -5.47
C TYR A 120 31.34 14.91 -6.53
N ALA A 121 31.31 13.61 -6.80
CA ALA A 121 32.17 13.00 -7.83
C ALA A 121 31.73 13.38 -9.26
N ALA A 122 30.43 13.57 -9.51
CA ALA A 122 29.91 14.00 -10.80
C ALA A 122 30.11 15.51 -11.04
N ALA A 123 30.04 16.35 -10.00
CA ALA A 123 30.24 17.80 -10.10
C ALA A 123 31.72 18.22 -10.23
N ASN A 124 32.67 17.36 -9.82
CA ASN A 124 34.11 17.68 -9.83
C ASN A 124 34.90 16.94 -10.92
N ALA A 125 34.22 16.34 -11.91
CA ALA A 125 34.89 15.66 -13.02
C ALA A 125 35.35 16.62 -14.15
N GLU A 126 34.93 17.89 -14.15
CA GLU A 126 35.19 18.81 -15.26
C GLU A 126 35.24 20.29 -14.83
N GLU A 127 35.99 20.69 -13.79
CA GLU A 127 36.36 22.12 -13.65
C GLU A 127 37.53 22.38 -12.69
N VAL A 128 38.71 21.85 -13.03
CA VAL A 128 39.96 22.48 -12.59
C VAL A 128 40.13 23.74 -13.43
N THR A 129 39.69 24.92 -12.95
CA THR A 129 40.23 26.28 -13.25
C THR A 129 39.26 27.41 -12.82
N LEU A 130 38.88 27.49 -11.54
CA LEU A 130 38.18 28.70 -11.04
C LEU A 130 38.69 29.23 -9.69
N THR A 131 39.59 28.51 -9.03
CA THR A 131 40.21 28.92 -7.75
C THR A 131 41.29 29.99 -7.92
N GLU A 132 41.80 30.21 -9.13
CA GLU A 132 42.87 31.18 -9.41
C GLU A 132 42.36 32.61 -9.66
N TYR A 133 41.05 32.79 -9.89
CA TYR A 133 40.47 34.08 -10.31
C TYR A 133 39.68 34.83 -9.21
N TYR A 134 39.20 34.13 -8.17
CA TYR A 134 38.56 34.77 -7.00
C TYR A 134 39.08 34.15 -5.70
N GLY A 135 40.26 34.60 -5.25
CA GLY A 135 40.80 34.24 -3.94
C GLY A 135 39.95 34.86 -2.82
N MET A 136 39.02 34.07 -2.26
CA MET A 136 38.15 34.48 -1.16
C MET A 136 38.15 33.42 -0.04
N ASP A 137 39.27 33.32 0.67
CA ASP A 137 39.41 32.69 2.00
C ASP A 137 38.86 33.64 3.10
N TYR A 138 37.60 34.05 2.99
CA TYR A 138 37.05 35.11 3.88
C TYR A 138 35.98 34.68 4.87
N PHE A 139 35.60 33.40 4.94
CA PHE A 139 34.50 32.98 5.82
C PHE A 139 34.71 31.67 6.57
N ASP A 140 35.95 31.35 6.92
CA ASP A 140 36.23 30.30 7.91
C ASP A 140 37.17 30.82 8.99
N LEU A 141 36.68 31.68 9.90
CA LEU A 141 37.31 31.96 11.19
C LEU A 141 36.43 32.84 12.10
N SER A 142 35.48 32.21 12.80
CA SER A 142 35.04 32.63 14.13
C SER A 142 34.19 31.50 14.72
N THR A 143 34.62 30.78 15.75
CA THR A 143 34.80 31.34 17.09
C THR A 143 35.51 30.31 17.97
N ASP A 144 36.80 30.49 18.20
CA ASP A 144 37.44 30.00 19.41
C ASP A 144 38.14 31.19 20.07
N LEU A 145 37.62 31.54 21.26
CA LEU A 145 38.33 32.10 22.42
C LEU A 145 39.24 33.33 22.20
N ALA A 146 38.74 34.53 22.55
CA ALA A 146 39.56 35.63 23.11
C ALA A 146 38.76 36.90 23.45
N VAL A 147 37.53 37.07 22.94
CA VAL A 147 36.78 38.33 23.15
C VAL A 147 36.31 38.57 24.60
N PRO A 148 35.92 37.55 25.40
CA PRO A 148 35.47 37.81 26.78
C PRO A 148 36.56 38.32 27.71
N GLU A 149 37.83 38.00 27.43
CA GLU A 149 38.97 38.28 28.32
C GLU A 149 39.40 39.74 28.24
N ILE A 150 39.35 40.34 27.04
CA ILE A 150 39.67 41.75 26.82
C ILE A 150 38.62 42.69 27.44
N TYR A 151 37.35 42.27 27.50
CA TYR A 151 36.27 43.10 28.06
C TYR A 151 36.36 43.23 29.59
N TYR A 152 36.81 42.19 30.28
CA TYR A 152 36.97 42.20 31.74
C TYR A 152 38.20 42.99 32.19
N GLU A 153 39.27 43.02 31.39
CA GLU A 153 40.50 43.75 31.71
C GLU A 153 40.33 45.27 31.57
N ILE A 154 39.58 45.73 30.56
CA ILE A 154 39.31 47.17 30.33
C ILE A 154 38.36 47.74 31.40
N THR A 155 37.51 46.92 32.03
CA THR A 155 36.52 47.40 33.01
C THR A 155 36.99 47.39 34.46
N SER A 156 38.19 46.86 34.76
CA SER A 156 38.73 46.80 36.13
C SER A 156 39.87 47.78 36.47
N GLU A 157 40.41 48.56 35.52
CA GLU A 157 41.55 49.47 35.78
C GLU A 157 41.24 50.98 35.82
N GLU A 158 40.06 51.48 35.42
CA GLU A 158 39.72 52.92 35.56
C GLU A 158 38.97 53.26 36.88
N GLY A 159 39.12 52.40 37.89
CA GLY A 159 38.74 52.64 39.27
C GLY A 159 39.94 52.87 40.19
N GLN A 160 40.97 53.61 39.76
CA GLN A 160 42.04 54.14 40.63
C GLN A 160 42.97 55.10 39.86
N ASN A 161 42.53 56.34 39.59
CA ASN A 161 43.37 57.55 39.58
C ASN A 161 42.46 58.80 39.59
N GLU A 162 42.64 59.58 40.67
CA GLU A 162 41.98 60.83 41.13
C GLU A 162 40.58 60.75 41.77
#